data_AF-A0A9N8VPM7-F1
#
_entry.id   AF-A0A9N8VPM7-F1
#
_cell.length_a   1.000
_cell.length_b   1.000
_cell.length_c   1.000
_cell.angle_alpha   90.00
_cell.angle_beta   90.00
_cell.angle_gamma   90.00
#
_symmetry.space_group_name_H-M   'P 1'
#
loop_
_entity.id
_entity.type
_entity.pdbx_description
1 polymer ?
#
loop_
_entity_poly.entity_id
_entity_poly.type
_entity_poly.pdbx_seq_one_letter_code
_entity_poly.pdbx_strand_id
1 'polypeptide(L)'
;MSLVLAISYIVGMLMVMSTFSYFWRRRKNDPPVDEVLLKGALLYRAVMDLQQLTTLRNDKQALATLLQKGAVGDDLWTSLIEAENELGQEFRDLVAEANTFGDDWGQYIFSNANEVLQHQKLKDLKTEMKEEG
;
A
#
# COMPACT_ATOMS: atom_id res chain seq x y z
N MET A 1 17.88 -19.53 -59.92
CA MET A 1 16.52 -19.52 -59.31
C MET A 1 16.54 -19.85 -57.81
N SER A 2 17.29 -20.85 -57.33
CA SER A 2 17.31 -21.24 -55.91
C SER A 2 17.78 -20.14 -54.92
N LEU A 3 18.80 -19.34 -55.28
CA LEU A 3 19.32 -18.28 -54.40
C LEU A 3 18.32 -17.15 -54.11
N VAL A 4 17.51 -16.75 -55.09
CA VAL A 4 16.54 -15.65 -54.94
C VAL A 4 15.42 -16.06 -53.98
N LEU A 5 14.98 -17.32 -54.04
CA LEU A 5 13.98 -17.89 -53.13
C LEU A 5 14.51 -17.99 -51.69
N ALA A 6 15.79 -18.36 -51.52
CA ALA A 6 16.43 -18.42 -50.21
C ALA A 6 16.54 -17.03 -49.57
N ILE A 7 16.94 -16.01 -50.35
CA ILE A 7 17.05 -14.63 -49.87
C ILE A 7 15.69 -14.06 -49.50
N SER A 8 14.66 -14.27 -50.34
CA SER A 8 13.30 -13.79 -50.04
C SER A 8 12.73 -14.42 -48.77
N TYR A 9 13.03 -15.71 -48.54
CA TYR A 9 12.59 -16.41 -47.34
C TYR A 9 13.25 -15.87 -46.07
N ILE A 10 14.57 -15.63 -46.09
CA ILE A 10 15.31 -15.07 -44.95
C ILE A 10 14.81 -13.66 -44.61
N VAL A 11 14.61 -12.81 -45.62
CA VAL A 11 14.09 -11.45 -45.42
C VAL A 11 12.67 -11.48 -44.83
N GLY A 12 11.80 -12.36 -45.36
CA GLY A 12 10.46 -12.57 -44.80
C GLY A 12 10.50 -13.05 -43.35
N MET A 13 11.36 -14.02 -43.03
CA MET A 13 11.53 -14.55 -41.67
C MET A 13 12.04 -13.47 -40.69
N LEU A 14 12.99 -12.63 -41.11
CA LEU A 14 13.49 -11.53 -40.29
C LEU A 14 12.42 -10.46 -40.02
N MET A 15 11.56 -10.15 -41.00
CA MET A 15 10.42 -9.25 -40.77
C MET A 15 9.42 -9.84 -39.77
N VAL A 16 9.11 -11.13 -39.89
CA VAL A 16 8.20 -11.82 -38.96
C VAL A 16 8.80 -11.85 -37.55
N MET A 17 10.10 -12.12 -37.40
CA MET A 17 10.77 -12.10 -36.10
C MET A 17 10.88 -10.69 -35.49
N SER A 18 11.13 -9.66 -36.31
CA SER A 18 11.18 -8.27 -35.86
C SER A 18 9.82 -7.76 -35.40
N THR A 19 8.76 -8.04 -36.19
CA THR A 19 7.38 -7.68 -35.83
C THR A 19 6.91 -8.45 -34.61
N PHE A 20 7.20 -9.75 -34.51
CA PHE A 20 6.91 -10.55 -33.33
C PHE A 20 7.64 -10.01 -32.08
N SER A 21 8.93 -9.70 -32.17
CA SER A 21 9.71 -9.09 -31.07
C SER A 21 9.16 -7.73 -30.65
N TYR A 22 8.78 -6.90 -31.61
CA TYR A 22 8.16 -5.60 -31.37
C TYR A 22 6.82 -5.73 -30.63
N PHE A 23 5.98 -6.67 -31.07
CA PHE A 23 4.71 -7.00 -30.39
C PHE A 23 4.93 -7.58 -28.99
N TRP A 24 5.93 -8.45 -28.82
CA TRP A 24 6.24 -9.07 -27.54
C TRP A 24 6.74 -8.05 -26.51
N ARG A 25 7.61 -7.12 -26.94
CA ARG A 25 8.09 -6.01 -26.10
C ARG A 25 6.96 -5.07 -25.69
N ARG A 26 6.02 -4.77 -26.59
CA ARG A 26 4.83 -3.96 -26.26
C ARG A 26 3.88 -4.61 -25.27
N ARG A 27 3.72 -5.94 -25.29
CA ARG A 27 2.88 -6.64 -24.30
C ARG A 27 3.53 -6.76 -22.93
N LYS A 28 4.86 -6.78 -22.86
CA LYS A 28 5.60 -6.92 -21.59
C LYS A 28 5.80 -5.58 -20.87
N ASN A 29 5.73 -4.48 -21.60
CA ASN A 29 5.87 -3.15 -21.02
C ASN A 29 4.51 -2.69 -20.50
N ASP A 30 4.20 -3.02 -19.24
CA ASP A 30 3.18 -2.26 -18.51
C ASP A 30 3.61 -0.79 -18.50
N PRO A 31 2.70 0.17 -18.77
CA PRO A 31 3.04 1.58 -18.63
C PRO A 31 3.50 1.85 -17.19
N PRO A 32 4.51 2.71 -16.98
CA PRO A 32 4.91 3.09 -15.64
C PRO A 32 3.68 3.61 -14.88
N VAL A 33 3.48 3.10 -13.67
CA VAL A 33 2.35 3.51 -12.81
C VAL A 33 2.47 5.01 -12.54
N ASP A 34 1.34 5.71 -12.61
CA ASP A 34 1.29 7.15 -12.33
C ASP A 34 1.69 7.43 -10.88
N GLU A 35 2.57 8.41 -10.70
CA GLU A 35 3.12 8.77 -9.39
C GLU A 35 2.03 9.27 -8.44
N VAL A 36 1.02 9.96 -8.97
CA VAL A 36 -0.14 10.42 -8.19
C VAL A 36 -0.89 9.24 -7.59
N LEU A 37 -1.02 8.14 -8.34
CA LEU A 37 -1.66 6.92 -7.85
C LEU A 37 -0.84 6.26 -6.75
N LEU A 38 0.49 6.21 -6.89
CA LEU A 38 1.39 5.66 -5.86
C LEU A 38 1.34 6.48 -4.57
N LYS A 39 1.38 7.81 -4.68
CA LYS A 39 1.21 8.75 -3.56
C LYS A 39 -0.14 8.56 -2.85
N GLY A 40 -1.22 8.41 -3.62
CA GLY A 40 -2.56 8.14 -3.08
C GLY A 40 -2.66 6.80 -2.37
N ALA A 41 -2.06 5.74 -2.94
CA ALA A 41 -2.02 4.42 -2.34
C ALA A 41 -1.22 4.42 -1.03
N LEU A 42 -0.08 5.10 -0.99
CA LEU A 42 0.75 5.24 0.20
C LEU A 42 0.00 5.98 1.33
N LEU A 43 -0.70 7.07 0.98
CA LEU A 43 -1.55 7.79 1.93
C LEU A 43 -2.66 6.90 2.49
N TYR A 44 -3.30 6.10 1.64
CA TYR A 44 -4.34 5.17 2.09
C TYR A 44 -3.80 4.08 3.02
N ARG A 45 -2.59 3.55 2.75
CA ARG A 45 -1.90 2.64 3.68
C ARG A 45 -1.68 3.31 5.03
N ALA A 46 -1.15 4.53 5.05
CA ALA A 46 -0.97 5.30 6.29
C ALA A 46 -2.28 5.53 7.07
N VAL A 47 -3.42 5.66 6.39
CA VAL A 47 -4.74 5.76 7.04
C VAL A 47 -5.11 4.46 7.76
N MET A 48 -4.90 3.31 7.12
CA MET A 48 -5.17 1.99 7.71
C MET A 48 -4.28 1.74 8.93
N ASP A 49 -3.00 2.10 8.82
CA ASP A 49 -2.01 1.95 9.89
C ASP A 49 -2.35 2.80 11.12
N LEU A 50 -2.89 4.01 10.93
CA LEU A 50 -3.42 4.85 12.02
C LEU A 50 -4.69 4.27 12.65
N GLN A 51 -5.55 3.62 11.86
CA GLN A 51 -6.71 2.90 12.40
C GLN A 51 -6.26 1.73 13.27
N GLN A 52 -5.31 0.93 12.79
CA GLN A 52 -4.74 -0.20 13.53
C GLN A 52 -4.06 0.27 14.82
N LEU A 53 -3.32 1.38 14.79
CA LEU A 53 -2.74 1.99 15.99
C LEU A 53 -3.82 2.33 17.03
N THR A 54 -4.94 2.91 16.59
CA THR A 54 -6.04 3.26 17.49
C THR A 54 -6.61 2.02 18.16
N THR A 55 -6.82 0.95 17.39
CA THR A 55 -7.29 -0.34 17.89
C THR A 55 -6.28 -0.95 18.89
N LEU A 56 -5.00 -1.05 18.52
CA LEU A 56 -3.95 -1.58 19.41
C LEU A 56 -3.85 -0.81 20.73
N ARG A 57 -3.99 0.52 20.70
CA ARG A 57 -3.97 1.35 21.92
C ARG A 57 -5.15 1.05 22.84
N ASN A 58 -6.34 0.83 22.26
CA ASN A 58 -7.53 0.46 23.02
C ASN A 58 -7.37 -0.95 23.62
N ASP A 59 -6.88 -1.90 22.82
CA ASP A 59 -6.65 -3.28 23.24
C ASP A 59 -5.63 -3.35 24.37
N LYS A 60 -4.56 -2.57 24.30
CA LYS A 60 -3.53 -2.48 25.35
C LYS A 60 -4.09 -1.99 26.68
N GLN A 61 -4.96 -0.99 26.66
CA GLN A 61 -5.62 -0.51 27.89
C GLN A 61 -6.56 -1.56 28.48
N ALA A 62 -7.35 -2.23 27.64
CA ALA A 62 -8.24 -3.30 28.06
C ALA A 62 -7.46 -4.51 28.63
N LEU A 63 -6.42 -4.95 27.94
CA LEU A 63 -5.57 -6.07 28.34
C LEU A 63 -4.80 -5.79 29.62
N ALA A 64 -4.28 -4.57 29.82
CA ALA A 64 -3.63 -4.19 31.08
C ALA A 64 -4.56 -4.39 32.29
N THR A 65 -5.85 -4.07 32.11
CA THR A 65 -6.87 -4.27 33.15
C THR A 65 -7.16 -5.76 33.40
N LEU A 66 -7.19 -6.58 32.35
CA LEU A 66 -7.44 -8.02 32.45
C LEU A 66 -6.25 -8.80 33.03
N LEU A 67 -5.04 -8.37 32.72
CA LEU A 67 -3.79 -8.94 33.26
C LEU A 67 -3.73 -8.76 34.79
N GLN A 68 -4.08 -7.57 35.29
CA GLN A 68 -4.15 -7.31 36.74
C GLN A 68 -5.18 -8.21 37.46
N LYS A 69 -6.25 -8.60 36.76
CA LYS A 69 -7.27 -9.52 37.28
C LYS A 69 -6.86 -10.99 37.20
N GLY A 70 -5.72 -11.30 36.57
CA GLY A 70 -5.25 -12.67 36.34
C GLY A 70 -6.12 -13.45 35.34
N ALA A 71 -6.96 -12.79 34.56
CA ALA A 71 -7.85 -13.44 33.58
C ALA A 71 -7.16 -13.78 32.25
N VAL A 72 -5.95 -13.24 32.05
CA VAL A 72 -5.17 -13.30 30.80
C VAL A 72 -3.70 -13.57 31.15
N GLY A 73 -3.02 -14.36 30.30
CA GLY A 73 -1.61 -14.70 30.47
C GLY A 73 -0.63 -13.63 29.96
N ASP A 74 0.62 -13.71 30.44
CA ASP A 74 1.71 -12.79 30.08
C ASP A 74 2.17 -12.93 28.62
N ASP A 75 1.96 -14.10 28.03
CA ASP A 75 2.26 -14.36 26.61
C ASP A 75 1.43 -13.45 25.68
N LEU A 76 0.15 -13.22 26.01
CA LEU A 76 -0.72 -12.36 25.21
C LEU A 76 -0.26 -10.90 25.30
N TRP A 77 0.13 -10.46 26.50
CA TRP A 77 0.71 -9.13 26.70
C TRP A 77 1.98 -8.94 25.87
N THR A 78 2.86 -9.94 25.88
CA THR A 78 4.09 -9.94 25.07
C THR A 78 3.80 -9.85 23.57
N SER A 79 2.86 -10.65 23.06
CA SER A 79 2.46 -10.61 21.64
C SER A 79 1.88 -9.25 21.22
N LEU A 80 1.17 -8.57 22.12
CA LEU A 80 0.62 -7.25 21.85
C LEU A 80 1.73 -6.19 21.73
N ILE A 81 2.74 -6.27 22.60
CA ILE A 81 3.90 -5.38 22.55
C ILE A 81 4.72 -5.65 21.28
N GLU A 82 4.83 -6.90 20.85
CA GLU A 82 5.47 -7.26 19.58
C GLU A 82 4.72 -6.65 18.39
N ALA A 83 3.39 -6.80 18.34
CA ALA A 83 2.56 -6.19 17.30
C ALA A 83 2.67 -4.65 17.27
N GLU A 84 2.76 -3.99 18.44
CA GLU A 84 2.98 -2.55 18.53
C GLU A 84 4.36 -2.14 17.97
N ASN A 85 5.39 -2.95 18.23
CA ASN A 85 6.73 -2.71 17.70
C ASN A 85 6.81 -2.93 16.19
N GLU A 86 6.10 -3.94 15.66
CA GLU A 86 5.99 -4.21 14.22
C GLU A 86 5.30 -3.04 13.51
N LEU A 87 4.16 -2.57 14.03
CA LEU A 87 3.47 -1.40 13.49
C LEU A 87 4.37 -0.14 13.55
N GLY A 88 5.16 0.01 14.61
CA GLY A 88 6.14 1.09 14.71
C GLY A 88 7.28 1.00 13.69
N GLN A 89 7.65 -0.20 13.24
CA GLN A 89 8.58 -0.41 12.13
C GLN A 89 7.93 -0.01 10.80
N GLU A 90 6.72 -0.47 10.55
CA GLU A 90 5.94 -0.11 9.36
C GLU A 90 5.79 1.41 9.21
N PHE A 91 5.62 2.13 10.32
CA PHE A 91 5.55 3.60 10.30
C PHE A 91 6.86 4.25 9.83
N ARG A 92 8.01 3.69 10.25
CA ARG A 92 9.32 4.18 9.80
C ARG A 92 9.53 3.90 8.32
N ASP A 93 9.10 2.74 7.87
CA ASP A 93 9.19 2.35 6.46
C ASP A 93 8.28 3.23 5.59
N LEU A 94 7.08 3.57 6.07
CA LEU A 94 6.18 4.54 5.43
C LEU A 94 6.82 5.92 5.27
N VAL A 95 7.50 6.43 6.30
CA VAL A 95 8.19 7.73 6.25
C VAL A 95 9.36 7.67 5.28
N ALA A 96 10.14 6.58 5.30
CA ALA A 96 11.24 6.37 4.37
C ALA A 96 10.72 6.30 2.93
N GLU A 97 9.64 5.57 2.67
CA GLU A 97 8.99 5.47 1.36
C GLU A 97 8.40 6.81 0.91
N ALA A 98 7.75 7.56 1.81
CA ALA A 98 7.23 8.90 1.51
C ALA A 98 8.33 9.88 1.09
N ASN A 99 9.50 9.82 1.74
CA ASN A 99 10.66 10.64 1.39
C ASN A 99 11.27 10.27 0.03
N THR A 100 10.95 9.10 -0.55
CA THR A 100 11.36 8.78 -1.93
C THR A 100 10.55 9.55 -2.98
N PHE A 101 9.36 10.02 -2.63
CA PHE A 101 8.42 10.71 -3.51
C PHE A 101 8.55 12.25 -3.48
N GLY A 102 9.25 12.79 -2.49
CA GLY A 102 9.49 14.22 -2.33
C GLY A 102 10.08 14.55 -0.97
N ASP A 103 10.92 15.58 -0.94
CA ASP A 103 11.50 16.10 0.29
C ASP A 103 10.39 16.53 1.26
N ASP A 104 10.57 16.23 2.55
CA ASP A 104 9.65 16.53 3.66
C ASP A 104 8.28 15.82 3.65
N TRP A 105 7.93 15.03 2.63
CA TRP A 105 6.61 14.38 2.58
C TRP A 105 6.38 13.40 3.74
N GLY A 106 7.44 12.73 4.20
CA GLY A 106 7.39 11.86 5.36
C GLY A 106 7.03 12.58 6.67
N GLN A 107 7.24 13.89 6.78
CA GLN A 107 6.84 14.66 7.97
C GLN A 107 5.32 14.88 8.03
N TYR A 108 4.67 14.97 6.88
CA TYR A 108 3.26 15.33 6.77
C TYR A 108 2.34 14.14 6.51
N ILE A 109 2.86 13.00 6.05
CA ILE A 109 2.04 11.85 5.64
C ILE A 109 1.06 11.38 6.71
N PHE A 110 1.49 11.28 7.97
CA PHE A 110 0.61 10.86 9.07
C PHE A 110 -0.37 11.95 9.50
N SER A 111 0.01 13.24 9.42
CA SER A 111 -0.91 14.35 9.67
C SER A 111 -2.06 14.32 8.65
N ASN A 112 -1.70 14.22 7.37
CA ASN A 112 -2.65 14.14 6.27
C ASN A 112 -3.53 12.88 6.35
N ALA A 113 -2.93 11.74 6.68
CA ALA A 113 -3.68 10.49 6.87
C ALA A 113 -4.67 10.60 8.04
N ASN A 114 -4.29 11.24 9.14
CA ASN A 114 -5.20 11.48 10.25
C ASN A 114 -6.38 12.39 9.83
N GLU A 115 -6.14 13.44 9.06
CA GLU A 115 -7.22 14.29 8.52
C GLU A 115 -8.19 13.49 7.63
N VAL A 116 -7.67 12.63 6.75
CA VAL A 116 -8.48 11.73 5.91
C VAL A 116 -9.32 10.81 6.79
N LEU A 117 -8.71 10.20 7.81
CA LEU A 117 -9.39 9.31 8.74
C LEU A 117 -10.55 10.00 9.47
N GLN A 118 -10.33 11.22 9.99
CA GLN A 118 -11.38 11.98 10.65
C GLN A 118 -12.51 12.38 9.69
N HIS A 119 -12.15 12.81 8.48
CA HIS A 119 -13.12 13.16 7.47
C HIS A 119 -13.99 11.96 7.04
N GLN A 120 -13.41 10.76 6.98
CA GLN A 120 -14.14 9.54 6.66
C GLN A 120 -15.14 9.18 7.76
N LYS A 121 -14.73 9.20 9.02
CA LYS A 121 -15.64 9.03 10.18
C LYS A 121 -16.80 10.02 10.17
N LEU A 122 -16.52 11.29 9.86
CA LEU A 122 -17.57 12.32 9.77
C LEU A 122 -18.54 12.08 8.61
N LYS A 123 -18.09 11.48 7.50
CA LYS A 123 -18.96 11.10 6.40
C LYS A 123 -19.86 9.94 6.77
N ASP A 124 -19.30 8.91 7.41
CA ASP A 124 -20.02 7.71 7.82
C ASP A 124 -21.15 8.07 8.81
N LEU A 125 -20.86 8.91 9.81
CA LEU A 125 -21.87 9.44 10.73
C LEU A 125 -22.97 10.24 10.02
N LYS A 126 -22.60 11.03 8.99
CA LYS A 126 -23.59 11.80 8.21
C LYS A 126 -24.47 10.90 7.35
N THR A 127 -23.97 9.78 6.87
CA THR A 127 -24.77 8.81 6.11
C THR A 127 -25.73 8.07 7.04
N GLU A 128 -25.26 7.62 8.21
CA GLU A 128 -26.10 6.96 9.21
C GLU A 128 -27.27 7.85 9.66
N MET A 129 -27.01 9.13 9.99
CA MET A 129 -28.08 10.07 10.36
C MET A 129 -29.11 10.34 9.25
N LYS A 130 -28.75 10.15 7.98
CA LYS A 130 -29.70 10.33 6.85
C LYS A 130 -30.58 9.10 6.63
N GLU A 131 -30.12 7.92 7.05
CA GLU A 131 -30.88 6.68 6.90
C GLU A 131 -31.91 6.51 8.03
N GLU A 132 -31.66 7.14 9.19
CA GLU A 132 -32.56 7.09 10.36
C GLU A 132 -33.72 8.10 10.33
N GLY A 133 -33.74 9.06 9.39
CA GLY A 133 -34.75 10.13 9.30
C GLY A 133 -35.59 10.09 8.04
#